data_AF-A0A2V9H108-F1
#
_entry.id   AF-A0A2V9H108-F1
#
_cell.length_a   1.000
_cell.length_b   1.000
_cell.length_c   1.000
_cell.angle_alpha   90.00
_cell.angle_beta   90.00
_cell.angle_gamma   90.00
#
_symmetry.space_group_name_H-M   'P 1'
#
loop_
_entity.id
_entity.type
_entity.pdbx_description
1 polymer ?
#
loop_
_entity_poly.entity_id
_entity_poly.type
_entity_poly.pdbx_seq_one_letter_code
_entity_poly.pdbx_strand_id
1 'polypeptide(L)'
;SGPRWQPGAGGMCLHTVILDPSNPDRIYIAISAAGAFRTDDAGKTWRPINKGLHSQYIPEPTAEVGHCVHHVAMHRSRPTVLFMQKH
;
A
#
# COMPACT_ATOMS: atom_id res chain seq x y z
N SER A 1 -8.83 25.76 0.83
CA SER A 1 -9.25 24.91 -0.30
C SER A 1 -9.84 25.78 -1.39
N GLY A 2 -9.47 25.57 -2.66
CA GLY A 2 -10.01 26.37 -3.77
C GLY A 2 -11.38 25.84 -4.22
N PRO A 3 -12.29 26.70 -4.72
CA PRO A 3 -13.67 26.33 -5.08
C PRO A 3 -13.79 25.34 -6.26
N ARG A 4 -12.67 24.92 -6.86
CA ARG A 4 -12.58 23.91 -7.93
C ARG A 4 -11.86 22.63 -7.50
N TRP A 5 -11.43 22.53 -6.25
CA TRP A 5 -10.78 21.33 -5.76
C TRP A 5 -11.85 20.28 -5.45
N GLN A 6 -11.82 19.18 -6.19
CA GLN A 6 -12.55 17.96 -5.88
C GLN A 6 -11.55 17.00 -5.23
N PRO A 7 -11.88 16.31 -4.12
CA PRO A 7 -11.10 15.15 -3.72
C PRO A 7 -11.13 14.16 -4.89
N GLY A 8 -9.98 13.59 -5.26
CA GLY A 8 -9.81 12.88 -6.54
C GLY A 8 -10.58 11.57 -6.72
N ALA A 9 -11.65 11.33 -5.94
CA ALA A 9 -12.34 10.04 -5.81
C ALA A 9 -11.37 8.85 -5.68
N GLY A 10 -10.17 9.14 -5.14
CA GLY A 10 -9.03 8.24 -4.90
C GLY A 10 -8.38 7.64 -6.14
N GLY A 11 -9.15 7.04 -7.04
CA GLY A 11 -8.65 6.14 -8.08
C GLY A 11 -7.61 5.13 -7.55
N MET A 12 -6.82 4.58 -8.46
CA MET A 12 -5.65 3.76 -8.14
C MET A 12 -4.41 4.63 -7.94
N CYS A 13 -4.47 5.62 -7.02
CA CYS A 13 -3.34 6.52 -6.77
C CYS A 13 -2.23 5.79 -5.99
N LEU A 14 -0.99 5.85 -6.48
CA LEU A 14 0.19 5.35 -5.78
C LEU A 14 0.63 6.38 -4.73
N HIS A 15 0.54 6.02 -3.45
CA HIS A 15 0.85 6.91 -2.33
C HIS A 15 2.24 6.71 -1.74
N THR A 16 2.83 5.54 -1.92
CA THR A 16 4.09 5.19 -1.25
C THR A 16 4.90 4.25 -2.09
N VAL A 17 6.21 4.50 -2.13
CA VAL A 17 7.24 3.58 -2.61
C VAL A 17 8.32 3.52 -1.53
N ILE A 18 8.68 2.32 -1.07
CA ILE A 18 9.77 2.11 -0.11
C ILE A 18 10.72 1.05 -0.67
N LEU A 19 12.00 1.37 -0.66
CA LEU A 19 13.08 0.44 -0.97
C LEU A 19 13.58 -0.20 0.34
N ASP A 20 13.77 -1.53 0.36
CA ASP A 20 14.37 -2.21 1.51
C ASP A 20 15.90 -2.00 1.49
N PRO A 21 16.49 -1.36 2.52
CA PRO A 21 17.94 -1.12 2.56
C PRO A 21 18.77 -2.41 2.70
N SER A 22 18.15 -3.52 3.14
CA SER A 22 18.80 -4.81 3.30
C SER A 22 18.67 -5.72 2.07
N ASN A 23 17.79 -5.37 1.12
CA ASN A 23 17.59 -6.13 -0.12
C ASN A 23 17.20 -5.20 -1.28
N PRO A 24 18.11 -4.93 -2.23
CA PRO A 24 17.85 -4.00 -3.35
C PRO A 24 16.75 -4.48 -4.31
N ASP A 25 16.45 -5.78 -4.35
CA ASP A 25 15.40 -6.33 -5.20
C ASP A 25 14.00 -6.20 -4.57
N ARG A 26 13.93 -5.78 -3.30
CA ARG A 26 12.68 -5.66 -2.57
C ARG A 26 12.16 -4.23 -2.52
N ILE A 27 10.95 -4.06 -3.04
CA ILE A 27 10.24 -2.78 -3.06
C ILE A 27 8.83 -2.99 -2.52
N TYR A 28 8.37 -2.04 -1.72
CA TYR A 28 7.00 -1.98 -1.21
C TYR A 28 6.28 -0.80 -1.84
N ILE A 29 5.03 -1.00 -2.23
CA ILE A 29 4.16 0.07 -2.73
C ILE A 29 2.82 0.05 -2.01
N ALA A 30 2.20 1.22 -1.89
CA ALA A 30 0.84 1.37 -1.35
C ALA A 30 -0.01 2.19 -2.30
N ILE A 31 -1.16 1.65 -2.68
CA ILE A 31 -2.04 2.21 -3.70
C ILE A 31 -3.45 2.35 -3.12
N SER A 32 -4.06 3.51 -3.32
CA SER A 32 -5.48 3.76 -3.03
C SER A 32 -6.36 2.72 -3.73
N ALA A 33 -7.38 2.25 -3.02
CA ALA A 33 -8.33 1.23 -3.48
C ALA A 33 -7.73 -0.09 -4.04
N ALA A 34 -6.43 -0.35 -3.87
CA ALA A 34 -5.79 -1.60 -4.31
C ALA A 34 -5.14 -2.35 -3.15
N GLY A 35 -4.54 -1.63 -2.20
CA GLY A 35 -3.82 -2.17 -1.05
C GLY A 35 -2.32 -1.92 -1.13
N ALA A 36 -1.57 -2.64 -0.30
CA ALA A 36 -0.12 -2.67 -0.35
C ALA A 36 0.40 -3.93 -1.05
N PHE A 37 1.49 -3.76 -1.79
CA PHE A 37 2.14 -4.82 -2.55
C PHE A 37 3.65 -4.81 -2.32
N ARG A 38 4.27 -5.97 -2.47
CA ARG A 38 5.72 -6.15 -2.42
C ARG A 38 6.20 -6.88 -3.66
N THR A 39 7.31 -6.43 -4.22
CA THR A 39 8.16 -7.22 -5.12
C THR A 39 9.40 -7.68 -4.35
N ASP A 40 9.95 -8.81 -4.74
CA ASP A 40 11.25 -9.32 -4.28
C ASP A 40 12.18 -9.63 -5.47
N ASP A 41 11.85 -9.12 -6.65
CA ASP A 41 12.55 -9.36 -7.93
C ASP A 41 12.70 -8.08 -8.77
N ALA A 42 12.91 -6.95 -8.08
CA ALA A 42 13.09 -5.61 -8.65
C ALA A 42 11.92 -5.13 -9.53
N GLY A 43 10.69 -5.56 -9.20
CA GLY A 43 9.45 -5.09 -9.81
C GLY A 43 8.94 -5.94 -10.96
N LYS A 44 9.55 -7.11 -11.25
CA LYS A 44 9.08 -8.02 -12.30
C LYS A 44 7.77 -8.70 -11.90
N THR A 45 7.63 -9.08 -10.63
CA THR A 45 6.40 -9.63 -10.06
C THR A 45 6.05 -8.96 -8.73
N TRP A 46 4.75 -8.92 -8.44
CA TRP A 46 4.19 -8.26 -7.26
C TRP A 46 3.22 -9.18 -6.55
N ARG A 47 3.28 -9.19 -5.22
CA ARG A 47 2.34 -9.91 -4.36
C ARG A 47 1.67 -8.97 -3.37
N PRO A 48 0.36 -9.15 -3.08
CA PRO A 48 -0.31 -8.40 -2.03
C PRO A 48 0.31 -8.74 -0.67
N ILE A 49 0.32 -7.77 0.24
CA ILE A 49 0.80 -7.92 1.62
C ILE A 49 -0.25 -7.43 2.64
N ASN A 50 -1.52 -7.70 2.33
CA ASN A 50 -2.69 -7.20 3.06
C ASN A 50 -3.40 -8.28 3.89
N LYS A 51 -2.80 -9.47 4.02
CA LYS A 51 -3.40 -10.58 4.75
C LYS A 51 -3.68 -10.18 6.20
N GLY A 52 -4.91 -10.43 6.65
CA GLY A 52 -5.37 -10.08 8.01
C GLY A 52 -5.94 -8.67 8.13
N LEU A 53 -5.97 -7.88 7.06
CA LEU A 53 -6.71 -6.62 7.05
C LEU A 53 -8.22 -6.88 6.91
N HIS A 54 -9.01 -5.98 7.51
CA HIS A 54 -10.45 -5.95 7.40
C HIS A 54 -10.92 -4.55 6.95
N SER A 55 -11.89 -4.50 6.04
CA SER A 55 -12.51 -3.27 5.57
C SER A 55 -14.01 -3.45 5.34
N GLN A 56 -14.83 -2.64 6.00
CA GLN A 56 -16.28 -2.61 5.81
C GLN A 56 -16.72 -1.89 4.53
N TYR A 57 -15.77 -1.36 3.76
CA TYR A 57 -16.03 -0.51 2.59
C TYR A 57 -15.85 -1.25 1.26
N ILE A 58 -15.56 -2.55 1.28
CA ILE A 58 -15.35 -3.39 0.09
C ILE A 58 -16.26 -4.63 0.15
N PRO A 59 -16.63 -5.24 -1.00
CA PRO A 59 -17.60 -6.34 -1.05
C PRO A 59 -17.19 -7.58 -0.25
N GLU A 60 -15.90 -7.91 -0.26
CA GLU A 60 -15.31 -8.99 0.54
C GLU A 60 -14.41 -8.35 1.60
N PRO A 61 -14.88 -8.22 2.86
CA PRO A 61 -14.19 -7.44 3.88
C PRO A 61 -12.77 -7.91 4.20
N THR A 62 -12.46 -9.17 3.91
CA THR A 62 -11.18 -9.82 4.18
C THR A 62 -10.30 -10.02 2.94
N ALA A 63 -10.72 -9.48 1.78
CA ALA A 63 -9.95 -9.58 0.54
C ALA A 63 -8.54 -9.02 0.72
N GLU A 64 -7.54 -9.65 0.09
CA GLU A 64 -6.15 -9.17 0.14
C GLU A 64 -5.86 -8.02 -0.84
N VAL A 65 -6.87 -7.58 -1.59
CA VAL A 65 -6.82 -6.44 -2.52
C VAL A 65 -8.08 -5.59 -2.37
N GLY A 66 -8.02 -4.33 -2.76
CA GLY A 66 -9.14 -3.39 -2.66
C GLY A 66 -9.04 -2.40 -1.50
N HIS A 67 -8.07 -2.56 -0.60
CA HIS A 67 -7.91 -1.69 0.57
C HIS A 67 -7.42 -0.30 0.17
N CYS A 68 -8.05 0.74 0.73
CA CYS A 68 -7.61 2.12 0.52
C CYS A 68 -6.46 2.46 1.48
N VAL A 69 -5.23 2.17 1.05
CA VAL A 69 -4.01 2.45 1.84
C VAL A 69 -3.46 3.81 1.43
N HIS A 70 -3.28 4.69 2.42
CA HIS A 70 -2.84 6.08 2.21
C HIS A 70 -1.36 6.28 2.51
N HIS A 71 -0.79 5.45 3.38
CA HIS A 71 0.61 5.54 3.71
C HIS A 71 1.14 4.22 4.25
N VAL A 72 2.40 3.93 3.93
CA VAL A 72 3.18 2.88 4.59
C VAL A 72 4.49 3.50 5.05
N ALA A 73 4.98 3.10 6.23
CA ALA A 73 6.27 3.51 6.75
C ALA A 73 7.06 2.28 7.21
N MET A 74 8.36 2.24 6.90
CA MET A 74 9.25 1.15 7.30
C MET A 74 10.01 1.51 8.58
N HIS A 75 10.14 0.55 9.49
CA HIS A 75 10.97 0.71 10.67
C HIS A 75 12.46 0.73 10.28
N ARG A 76 13.17 1.82 10.59
CA ARG A 76 14.54 2.08 10.10
C ARG A 76 15.56 0.98 10.39
N SER A 77 15.52 0.37 11.58
CA SER A 77 16.45 -0.70 11.97
C SER A 77 15.86 -2.12 11.89
N ARG A 78 14.60 -2.25 11.44
CA ARG A 78 13.89 -3.54 11.32
C ARG A 78 13.09 -3.52 10.01
N PRO A 79 13.75 -3.63 8.84
CA PRO A 79 13.10 -3.40 7.55
C PRO A 79 11.97 -4.39 7.22
N THR A 80 11.84 -5.49 7.97
CA THR A 80 10.70 -6.42 7.91
C THR A 80 9.43 -5.92 8.62
N VAL A 81 9.49 -4.79 9.32
CA VAL A 81 8.37 -4.21 10.06
C VAL A 81 7.89 -2.94 9.35
N LEU A 82 6.61 -2.96 8.96
CA LEU A 82 5.92 -1.85 8.31
C LEU A 82 4.75 -1.37 9.17
N PHE A 83 4.48 -0.07 9.12
CA PHE A 83 3.29 0.56 9.67
C PHE A 83 2.42 1.05 8.52
N MET A 84 1.10 0.86 8.62
CA MET A 84 0.16 1.15 7.54
C MET A 84 -0.95 2.07 8.04
N GLN A 85 -1.26 3.11 7.26
CA GLN A 85 -2.47 3.91 7.40
C GLN A 85 -3.45 3.56 6.27
N LYS A 86 -4.67 3.14 6.64
CA LYS A 86 -5.78 2.85 5.74
C LYS A 86 -7.09 3.40 6.31
N HIS A 87 -8.13 3.43 5.47
CA HIS A 87 -9.52 3.63 5.92
C HIS A 87 -10.00 2.53 6.89
#